data_AF-A0A7X9PC24-F1
#
_entry.id   AF-A0A7X9PC24-F1
#
_cell.length_a   1.000
_cell.length_b   1.000
_cell.length_c   1.000
_cell.angle_alpha   90.00
_cell.angle_beta   90.00
_cell.angle_gamma   90.00
#
_symmetry.space_group_name_H-M   'P 1'
#
loop_
_entity.id
_entity.type
_entity.pdbx_description
1 polymer ?
#
loop_
_entity_poly.entity_id
_entity_poly.type
_entity_poly.pdbx_seq_one_letter_code
_entity_poly.pdbx_strand_id
1 'polypeptide(L)'
;GRATRRCDEIGKEYFRIFDAVDIYANLQTVTDMKPVVVNPSLSFATLLGDLNRATTDEDRTWVRDQIIVKLRQRVRHIDPEYAAPLEAVLGPLTDLPDQLRDAPPSATADLFARHPSLATILDHAENRPRPNGVYISEHEDELVSITDTFGRQASPADYIESFEAYIRANMNALPALIAATQKPRDLTRQDLKDLATALDEHGFSEASLRRAYGTARNADIAAHILGFVRQAALGDPLVPYATRVENGVQKILASRNWTPKQTQWLNRIGRALKDQPVGDPALLSDPLFAQQGGFDVINQTFDSGLGDVLKDLNAAIWSDGSEGGRAA
;
A
#
# COMPACT_ATOMS: atom_id res chain seq x y z
N GLY A 1 -12.52 -15.81 1.46
CA GLY A 1 -12.79 -14.49 0.84
C GLY A 1 -14.20 -14.44 0.27
N ARG A 2 -14.75 -13.26 -0.06
CA ARG A 2 -16.11 -13.15 -0.66
C ARG A 2 -16.29 -14.01 -1.92
N ALA A 3 -15.21 -14.18 -2.70
CA ALA A 3 -15.17 -15.02 -3.89
C ALA A 3 -15.35 -16.54 -3.64
N THR A 4 -15.17 -17.06 -2.43
CA THR A 4 -15.40 -18.49 -2.13
C THR A 4 -16.82 -18.81 -1.66
N ARG A 5 -17.69 -17.80 -1.49
CA ARG A 5 -19.07 -18.01 -1.09
C ARG A 5 -19.88 -18.66 -2.21
N ARG A 6 -20.76 -19.59 -1.83
CA ARG A 6 -21.81 -20.15 -2.68
C ARG A 6 -22.77 -19.02 -3.09
N CYS A 7 -23.19 -19.02 -4.36
CA CYS A 7 -24.17 -18.06 -4.88
C CYS A 7 -25.11 -18.82 -5.81
N ASP A 8 -26.24 -19.27 -5.26
CA ASP A 8 -27.21 -20.10 -5.99
C ASP A 8 -27.96 -19.31 -7.05
N GLU A 9 -28.17 -17.99 -6.85
CA GLU A 9 -28.86 -17.09 -7.79
C GLU A 9 -28.24 -17.08 -9.20
N ILE A 10 -26.91 -17.26 -9.29
CA ILE A 10 -26.16 -17.31 -10.56
C ILE A 10 -25.73 -18.74 -10.93
N GLY A 11 -26.19 -19.77 -10.21
CA GLY A 11 -25.78 -21.16 -10.44
C GLY A 11 -24.29 -21.40 -10.22
N LYS A 12 -23.67 -20.73 -9.24
CA LYS A 12 -22.23 -20.85 -8.99
C LYS A 12 -21.86 -22.21 -8.39
N GLU A 13 -21.24 -23.07 -9.20
CA GLU A 13 -20.84 -24.43 -8.81
C GLU A 13 -19.37 -24.54 -8.36
N TYR A 14 -18.48 -23.72 -8.91
CA TYR A 14 -17.06 -23.69 -8.58
C TYR A 14 -16.47 -22.30 -8.82
N PHE A 15 -15.27 -22.06 -8.30
CA PHE A 15 -14.47 -20.87 -8.58
C PHE A 15 -13.09 -21.32 -9.05
N ARG A 16 -12.58 -20.72 -10.12
CA ARG A 16 -11.23 -20.99 -10.66
C ARG A 16 -10.33 -19.81 -10.35
N ILE A 17 -9.13 -20.11 -9.88
CA ILE A 17 -8.07 -19.12 -9.70
C ILE A 17 -7.09 -19.29 -10.85
N PHE A 18 -6.87 -18.23 -11.60
CA PHE A 18 -5.80 -18.15 -12.59
C PHE A 18 -4.69 -17.31 -11.95
N ASP A 19 -3.67 -17.99 -11.42
CA ASP A 19 -2.56 -17.34 -10.74
C ASP A 19 -1.35 -17.25 -11.68
N ALA A 20 -1.16 -16.07 -12.28
CA ALA A 20 -0.10 -15.84 -13.26
C ALA A 20 1.26 -15.49 -12.61
N VAL A 21 1.27 -15.22 -11.30
CA VAL A 21 2.43 -14.66 -10.58
C VAL A 21 2.65 -15.33 -9.22
N ASP A 22 2.13 -16.55 -9.05
CA ASP A 22 2.27 -17.39 -7.84
C ASP A 22 1.87 -16.71 -6.51
N ILE A 23 0.93 -15.75 -6.55
CA ILE A 23 0.43 -15.07 -5.34
C ILE A 23 -0.24 -16.07 -4.40
N TYR A 24 -1.02 -16.99 -4.95
CA TYR A 24 -1.75 -17.99 -4.18
C TYR A 24 -0.82 -18.99 -3.50
N ALA A 25 0.25 -19.41 -4.18
CA ALA A 25 1.27 -20.28 -3.59
C ALA A 25 1.94 -19.62 -2.38
N ASN A 26 2.29 -18.33 -2.50
CA ASN A 26 2.90 -17.56 -1.41
C ASN A 26 1.96 -17.29 -0.23
N LEU A 27 0.64 -17.26 -0.47
CA LEU A 27 -0.38 -17.03 0.55
C LEU A 27 -0.88 -18.32 1.24
N GLN A 28 -0.40 -19.51 0.84
CA GLN A 28 -0.86 -20.79 1.40
C GLN A 28 -0.70 -20.91 2.93
N THR A 29 0.31 -20.25 3.50
CA THR A 29 0.59 -20.26 4.94
C THR A 29 -0.40 -19.43 5.77
N VAL A 30 -1.17 -18.55 5.12
CA VAL A 30 -2.09 -17.60 5.77
C VAL A 30 -3.51 -17.67 5.21
N THR A 31 -3.81 -18.66 4.35
CA THR A 31 -5.13 -18.81 3.72
C THR A 31 -5.77 -20.16 4.07
N ASP A 32 -7.03 -20.11 4.48
CA ASP A 32 -7.86 -21.32 4.66
C ASP A 32 -8.42 -21.86 3.32
N MET A 33 -8.10 -21.20 2.20
CA MET A 33 -8.54 -21.62 0.88
C MET A 33 -7.66 -22.78 0.42
N LYS A 34 -8.03 -24.02 0.73
CA LYS A 34 -7.38 -25.24 0.19
C LYS A 34 -8.27 -25.87 -0.89
N PRO A 35 -7.73 -26.26 -2.06
CA PRO A 35 -8.51 -26.95 -3.09
C PRO A 35 -8.89 -28.34 -2.60
N VAL A 36 -10.18 -28.63 -2.49
CA VAL A 36 -10.67 -29.98 -2.16
C VAL A 36 -10.44 -30.94 -3.33
N VAL A 37 -10.54 -30.45 -4.57
CA VAL A 37 -10.28 -31.21 -5.80
C VAL A 37 -9.08 -30.60 -6.52
N VAL A 38 -7.99 -31.38 -6.64
CA VAL A 38 -6.77 -30.95 -7.32
C VAL A 38 -6.88 -31.12 -8.84
N ASN A 39 -7.57 -32.18 -9.30
CA ASN A 39 -7.77 -32.43 -10.72
C ASN A 39 -9.26 -32.73 -11.04
N PRO A 40 -9.99 -31.75 -11.62
CA PRO A 40 -11.40 -31.91 -11.97
C PRO A 40 -11.70 -32.98 -13.03
N SER A 41 -10.69 -33.41 -13.81
CA SER A 41 -10.86 -34.36 -14.92
C SER A 41 -10.86 -35.83 -14.50
N LEU A 42 -10.49 -36.15 -13.26
CA LEU A 42 -10.51 -37.53 -12.76
C LEU A 42 -11.92 -38.11 -12.78
N SER A 43 -12.12 -39.31 -13.34
CA SER A 43 -13.42 -40.00 -13.37
C SER A 43 -13.80 -40.56 -11.99
N PHE A 44 -15.08 -40.87 -11.77
CA PHE A 44 -15.50 -41.60 -10.56
C PHE A 44 -14.81 -42.95 -10.46
N ALA A 45 -14.61 -43.64 -11.58
CA ALA A 45 -13.87 -44.91 -11.61
C ALA A 45 -12.44 -44.77 -11.06
N THR A 46 -11.71 -43.71 -11.47
CA THR A 46 -10.36 -43.45 -10.97
C THR A 46 -10.37 -43.12 -9.48
N LEU A 47 -11.27 -42.23 -9.05
CA LEU A 47 -11.37 -41.86 -7.64
C LEU A 47 -11.78 -43.04 -6.74
N LEU A 48 -12.63 -43.94 -7.20
CA LEU A 48 -12.97 -45.17 -6.48
C LEU A 48 -11.78 -46.14 -6.43
N GLY A 49 -10.99 -46.22 -7.50
CA GLY A 49 -9.74 -46.95 -7.51
C GLY A 49 -8.70 -46.38 -6.54
N ASP A 50 -8.63 -45.06 -6.39
CA ASP A 50 -7.80 -44.38 -5.40
C ASP A 50 -8.31 -44.65 -3.98
N LEU A 51 -9.64 -44.59 -3.76
CA LEU A 51 -10.28 -44.84 -2.46
C LEU A 51 -9.96 -46.26 -1.97
N ASN A 52 -9.99 -47.25 -2.86
CA ASN A 52 -9.68 -48.64 -2.55
C ASN A 52 -8.18 -48.90 -2.31
N ARG A 53 -7.29 -48.10 -2.92
CA ARG A 53 -5.83 -48.21 -2.75
C ARG A 53 -5.31 -47.42 -1.54
N ALA A 54 -6.09 -46.48 -1.02
CA ALA A 54 -5.74 -45.67 0.13
C ALA A 54 -5.52 -46.53 1.39
N THR A 55 -4.33 -46.42 1.97
CA THR A 55 -3.87 -47.23 3.11
C THR A 55 -4.18 -46.57 4.46
N THR A 56 -4.36 -45.25 4.50
CA THR A 56 -4.68 -44.50 5.71
C THR A 56 -6.12 -43.99 5.70
N ASP A 57 -6.70 -43.78 6.88
CA ASP A 57 -8.06 -43.22 6.99
C ASP A 57 -8.11 -41.74 6.57
N GLU A 58 -7.00 -41.01 6.69
CA GLU A 58 -6.86 -39.64 6.20
C GLU A 58 -6.93 -39.58 4.67
N ASP A 59 -6.19 -40.46 3.98
CA ASP A 59 -6.23 -40.55 2.51
C ASP A 59 -7.62 -40.98 2.02
N ARG A 60 -8.26 -41.93 2.71
CA ARG A 60 -9.63 -42.36 2.38
C ARG A 60 -10.64 -41.24 2.53
N THR A 61 -10.51 -40.44 3.58
CA THR A 61 -11.35 -39.26 3.83
C THR A 61 -11.14 -38.22 2.73
N TRP A 62 -9.88 -37.96 2.36
CA TRP A 62 -9.54 -37.01 1.30
C TRP A 62 -10.09 -37.42 -0.07
N VAL A 63 -9.92 -38.69 -0.47
CA VAL A 63 -10.46 -39.20 -1.74
C VAL A 63 -11.99 -39.21 -1.72
N ARG A 64 -12.62 -39.60 -0.61
CA ARG A 64 -14.08 -39.53 -0.43
C ARG A 64 -14.59 -38.09 -0.64
N ASP A 65 -13.93 -37.10 -0.08
CA ASP A 65 -14.35 -35.70 -0.19
C ASP A 65 -14.29 -35.21 -1.64
N GLN A 66 -13.32 -35.69 -2.44
CA GLN A 66 -13.29 -35.45 -3.89
C GLN A 66 -14.48 -36.07 -4.62
N ILE A 67 -14.82 -37.32 -4.26
CA ILE A 67 -16.00 -38.02 -4.81
C ILE A 67 -17.26 -37.23 -4.49
N ILE A 68 -17.42 -36.73 -3.25
CA ILE A 68 -18.58 -35.95 -2.81
C ILE A 68 -18.69 -34.63 -3.60
N VAL A 69 -17.59 -33.89 -3.77
CA VAL A 69 -17.58 -32.66 -4.55
C VAL A 69 -18.00 -32.93 -5.99
N LYS A 70 -17.45 -33.99 -6.61
CA LYS A 70 -17.79 -34.37 -7.97
C LYS A 70 -19.25 -34.83 -8.09
N LEU A 71 -19.74 -35.58 -7.10
CA LEU A 71 -21.12 -36.05 -7.03
C LEU A 71 -22.11 -34.88 -6.97
N ARG A 72 -21.85 -33.89 -6.11
CA ARG A 72 -22.69 -32.67 -6.02
C ARG A 72 -22.83 -31.93 -7.34
N GLN A 73 -21.78 -31.93 -8.15
CA GLN A 73 -21.82 -31.31 -9.48
C GLN A 73 -22.64 -32.16 -10.45
N ARG A 74 -22.43 -33.49 -10.46
CA ARG A 74 -22.98 -34.38 -11.48
C ARG A 74 -24.43 -34.76 -11.29
N VAL A 75 -24.89 -34.90 -10.04
CA VAL A 75 -26.29 -35.23 -9.73
C VAL A 75 -27.29 -34.27 -10.38
N ARG A 76 -26.94 -32.98 -10.50
CA ARG A 76 -27.80 -31.95 -11.11
C ARG A 76 -27.92 -32.05 -12.63
N HIS A 77 -27.03 -32.81 -13.27
CA HIS A 77 -26.89 -32.91 -14.73
C HIS A 77 -27.20 -34.32 -15.26
N ILE A 78 -27.69 -35.23 -14.40
CA ILE A 78 -28.18 -36.54 -14.84
C ILE A 78 -29.48 -36.33 -15.63
N ASP A 79 -29.60 -36.94 -16.82
CA ASP A 79 -30.85 -36.86 -17.56
C ASP A 79 -32.02 -37.46 -16.75
N PRO A 80 -33.22 -36.85 -16.77
CA PRO A 80 -34.36 -37.31 -15.99
C PRO A 80 -34.71 -38.80 -16.18
N GLU A 81 -34.46 -39.34 -17.37
CA GLU A 81 -34.66 -40.76 -17.71
C GLU A 81 -33.76 -41.71 -16.89
N TYR A 82 -32.54 -41.29 -16.57
CA TYR A 82 -31.60 -42.06 -15.74
C TYR A 82 -31.71 -41.71 -14.25
N ALA A 83 -32.21 -40.51 -13.91
CA ALA A 83 -32.37 -40.09 -12.52
C ALA A 83 -33.48 -40.85 -11.79
N ALA A 84 -34.66 -41.01 -12.42
CA ALA A 84 -35.82 -41.61 -11.76
C ALA A 84 -35.61 -43.07 -11.28
N PRO A 85 -34.99 -43.98 -12.06
CA PRO A 85 -34.68 -45.33 -11.57
C PRO A 85 -33.65 -45.35 -10.43
N LEU A 86 -32.70 -44.42 -10.44
CA LEU A 86 -31.70 -44.30 -9.39
C LEU A 86 -32.32 -43.77 -8.09
N GLU A 87 -33.19 -42.76 -8.18
CA GLU A 87 -33.91 -42.19 -7.03
C GLU A 87 -34.86 -43.19 -6.37
N ALA A 88 -35.46 -44.09 -7.14
CA ALA A 88 -36.30 -45.17 -6.61
C ALA A 88 -35.53 -46.15 -5.71
N VAL A 89 -34.21 -46.29 -5.91
CA VAL A 89 -33.37 -47.23 -5.16
C VAL A 89 -32.56 -46.53 -4.07
N LEU A 90 -32.06 -45.33 -4.35
CA LEU A 90 -31.13 -44.60 -3.49
C LEU A 90 -31.79 -43.45 -2.70
N GLY A 91 -33.07 -43.16 -2.97
CA GLY A 91 -33.71 -41.94 -2.52
C GLY A 91 -33.25 -40.70 -3.32
N PRO A 92 -33.61 -39.48 -2.88
CA PRO A 92 -33.28 -38.26 -3.59
C PRO A 92 -31.77 -38.14 -3.83
N LEU A 93 -31.36 -38.08 -5.10
CA LEU A 93 -29.92 -38.06 -5.44
C LEU A 93 -29.24 -36.79 -4.94
N THR A 94 -29.98 -35.71 -4.74
CA THR A 94 -29.49 -34.44 -4.17
C THR A 94 -28.96 -34.58 -2.74
N ASP A 95 -29.46 -35.58 -2.00
CA ASP A 95 -29.14 -35.78 -0.59
C ASP A 95 -27.95 -36.74 -0.43
N LEU A 96 -27.70 -37.56 -1.44
CA LEU A 96 -26.64 -38.57 -1.46
C LEU A 96 -25.24 -38.00 -1.10
N PRO A 97 -24.80 -36.82 -1.59
CA PRO A 97 -23.51 -36.27 -1.19
C PRO A 97 -23.40 -35.95 0.31
N ASP A 98 -24.49 -35.50 0.93
CA ASP A 98 -24.50 -35.19 2.36
C ASP A 98 -24.54 -36.48 3.19
N GLN A 99 -25.33 -37.48 2.76
CA GLN A 99 -25.32 -38.81 3.37
C GLN A 99 -23.93 -39.46 3.35
N LEU A 100 -23.21 -39.36 2.23
CA LEU A 100 -21.85 -39.90 2.11
C LEU A 100 -20.81 -39.09 2.89
N ARG A 101 -21.00 -37.78 3.04
CA ARG A 101 -20.14 -36.93 3.89
C ARG A 101 -20.21 -37.35 5.35
N ASP A 102 -21.42 -37.62 5.82
CA ASP A 102 -21.70 -37.91 7.22
C ASP A 102 -21.46 -39.40 7.58
N ALA A 103 -21.13 -40.22 6.58
CA ALA A 103 -20.80 -41.65 6.69
C ALA A 103 -19.27 -41.92 6.66
N PRO A 104 -18.82 -43.09 7.15
CA PRO A 104 -17.42 -43.50 7.02
C PRO A 104 -17.04 -43.68 5.53
N PRO A 105 -15.78 -43.43 5.14
CA PRO A 105 -15.33 -43.55 3.74
C PRO A 105 -15.62 -44.92 3.09
N SER A 106 -15.67 -45.99 3.87
CA SER A 106 -16.04 -47.33 3.39
C SER A 106 -17.47 -47.39 2.83
N ALA A 107 -18.40 -46.60 3.37
CA ALA A 107 -19.77 -46.55 2.87
C ALA A 107 -19.85 -46.06 1.43
N THR A 108 -18.96 -45.14 1.03
CA THR A 108 -18.84 -44.70 -0.36
C THR A 108 -18.37 -45.84 -1.25
N ALA A 109 -17.33 -46.59 -0.86
CA ALA A 109 -16.89 -47.75 -1.63
C ALA A 109 -17.99 -48.81 -1.77
N ASP A 110 -18.69 -49.11 -0.67
CA ASP A 110 -19.77 -50.12 -0.64
C ASP A 110 -20.97 -49.72 -1.51
N LEU A 111 -21.32 -48.43 -1.55
CA LEU A 111 -22.40 -47.92 -2.40
C LEU A 111 -22.10 -48.19 -3.88
N PHE A 112 -20.91 -47.79 -4.34
CA PHE A 112 -20.51 -47.96 -5.73
C PHE A 112 -20.24 -49.42 -6.10
N ALA A 113 -19.86 -50.27 -5.14
CA ALA A 113 -19.79 -51.71 -5.33
C ALA A 113 -21.18 -52.35 -5.50
N ARG A 114 -22.19 -51.88 -4.74
CA ARG A 114 -23.59 -52.34 -4.85
C ARG A 114 -24.29 -51.84 -6.12
N HIS A 115 -23.87 -50.70 -6.63
CA HIS A 115 -24.42 -50.08 -7.84
C HIS A 115 -23.32 -49.76 -8.88
N PRO A 116 -22.74 -50.77 -9.55
CA PRO A 116 -21.59 -50.56 -10.45
C PRO A 116 -21.87 -49.60 -11.62
N SER A 117 -23.12 -49.53 -12.09
CA SER A 117 -23.53 -48.61 -13.15
C SER A 117 -23.57 -47.14 -12.72
N LEU A 118 -23.60 -46.86 -11.42
CA LEU A 118 -23.71 -45.49 -10.89
C LEU A 118 -22.50 -44.63 -11.28
N ALA A 119 -21.28 -45.18 -11.20
CA ALA A 119 -20.07 -44.47 -11.60
C ALA A 119 -20.12 -44.08 -13.08
N THR A 120 -20.52 -45.03 -13.94
CA THR A 120 -20.67 -44.82 -15.39
C THR A 120 -21.73 -43.76 -15.68
N ILE A 121 -22.91 -43.84 -15.06
CA ILE A 121 -23.98 -42.85 -15.25
C ILE A 121 -23.51 -41.45 -14.81
N LEU A 122 -22.80 -41.33 -13.69
CA LEU A 122 -22.31 -40.06 -13.18
C LEU A 122 -21.14 -39.48 -13.99
N ASP A 123 -20.28 -40.32 -14.56
CA ASP A 123 -19.22 -39.89 -15.47
C ASP A 123 -19.80 -39.43 -16.83
N HIS A 124 -20.87 -40.09 -17.31
CA HIS A 124 -21.60 -39.75 -18.54
C HIS A 124 -22.62 -38.63 -18.40
N ALA A 125 -23.06 -38.30 -17.18
CA ALA A 125 -23.84 -37.11 -16.89
C ALA A 125 -22.96 -35.89 -17.18
N GLU A 126 -22.84 -35.54 -18.47
CA GLU A 126 -22.01 -34.46 -18.94
C GLU A 126 -22.43 -33.18 -18.21
N ASN A 127 -21.45 -32.43 -17.73
CA ASN A 127 -21.66 -30.99 -17.66
C ASN A 127 -22.02 -30.62 -19.09
N ARG A 128 -23.31 -30.34 -19.38
CA ARG A 128 -23.71 -29.77 -20.68
C ARG A 128 -22.61 -28.80 -21.05
N PRO A 129 -21.96 -28.92 -22.23
CA PRO A 129 -20.86 -28.04 -22.58
C PRO A 129 -21.37 -26.63 -22.36
N ARG A 130 -20.94 -26.01 -21.25
CA ARG A 130 -21.11 -24.58 -21.08
C ARG A 130 -20.46 -24.03 -22.33
N PRO A 131 -21.11 -23.11 -23.07
CA PRO A 131 -20.47 -22.53 -24.23
C PRO A 131 -19.05 -22.18 -23.80
N ASN A 132 -18.06 -22.83 -24.42
CA ASN A 132 -16.63 -22.61 -24.16
C ASN A 132 -16.22 -21.22 -24.67
N GLY A 133 -17.13 -20.25 -24.57
CA GLY A 133 -16.86 -18.86 -24.78
C GLY A 133 -16.01 -18.38 -23.63
N VAL A 134 -14.88 -17.78 -24.00
CA VAL A 134 -14.27 -16.78 -23.14
C VAL A 134 -15.36 -15.73 -22.89
N TYR A 135 -15.71 -15.48 -21.63
CA TYR A 135 -16.56 -14.35 -21.28
C TYR A 135 -15.74 -13.09 -21.49
N ILE A 136 -15.87 -12.50 -22.69
CA ILE A 136 -15.28 -11.22 -23.03
C ILE A 136 -16.31 -10.16 -22.67
N SER A 137 -15.95 -9.27 -21.75
CA SER A 137 -16.74 -8.07 -21.51
C SER A 137 -16.61 -7.16 -22.73
N GLU A 138 -17.71 -6.88 -23.42
CA GLU A 138 -17.77 -5.84 -24.46
C GLU A 138 -18.15 -4.46 -23.88
N HIS A 139 -18.34 -4.37 -22.56
CA HIS A 139 -18.57 -3.10 -21.90
C HIS A 139 -17.34 -2.21 -22.06
N GLU A 140 -17.56 -0.94 -22.38
CA GLU A 140 -16.49 0.04 -22.34
C GLU A 140 -15.99 0.19 -20.90
N ASP A 141 -14.67 0.23 -20.73
CA ASP A 141 -14.07 0.49 -19.43
C ASP A 141 -14.38 1.93 -18.99
N GLU A 142 -14.87 2.08 -17.76
CA GLU A 142 -15.07 3.38 -17.12
C GLU A 142 -14.08 3.58 -15.97
N LEU A 143 -13.45 4.75 -15.94
CA LEU A 143 -12.64 5.16 -14.80
C LEU A 143 -13.55 5.53 -13.62
N VAL A 144 -13.77 4.58 -12.70
CA VAL A 144 -14.64 4.79 -11.53
C VAL A 144 -14.00 5.73 -10.49
N SER A 145 -12.69 5.61 -10.26
CA SER A 145 -11.97 6.45 -9.29
C SER A 145 -10.46 6.38 -9.49
N ILE A 146 -9.79 7.50 -9.23
CA ILE A 146 -8.34 7.53 -8.97
C ILE A 146 -8.18 7.80 -7.47
N THR A 147 -7.39 6.99 -6.78
CA THR A 147 -7.08 7.20 -5.37
C THR A 147 -5.58 7.04 -5.17
N ASP A 148 -4.96 8.05 -4.56
CA ASP A 148 -3.57 7.95 -4.14
C ASP A 148 -3.47 7.03 -2.93
N THR A 149 -2.67 5.98 -3.06
CA THR A 149 -2.33 5.09 -1.94
C THR A 149 -0.93 5.38 -1.45
N PHE A 150 -0.77 5.58 -0.15
CA PHE A 150 0.53 5.76 0.49
C PHE A 150 0.90 4.46 1.23
N GLY A 151 2.08 3.90 0.94
CA GLY A 151 2.55 2.67 1.59
C GLY A 151 1.57 1.48 1.46
N ARG A 152 1.23 0.84 2.58
CA ARG A 152 0.27 -0.29 2.68
C ARG A 152 -1.20 0.14 2.48
N GLN A 153 -1.49 0.91 1.44
CA GLN A 153 -2.83 1.43 1.12
C GLN A 153 -3.44 2.34 2.21
N ALA A 154 -2.60 3.16 2.86
CA ALA A 154 -3.10 4.20 3.75
C ALA A 154 -3.74 5.34 2.95
N SER A 155 -4.84 5.90 3.48
CA SER A 155 -5.40 7.14 2.95
C SER A 155 -4.43 8.31 3.18
N PRO A 156 -4.57 9.43 2.47
CA PRO A 156 -3.77 10.63 2.73
C PRO A 156 -3.81 11.06 4.22
N ALA A 157 -4.98 10.95 4.85
CA ALA A 157 -5.17 11.32 6.26
C ALA A 157 -4.42 10.37 7.21
N ASP A 158 -4.56 9.06 7.01
CA ASP A 158 -3.86 8.05 7.83
C ASP A 158 -2.33 8.20 7.69
N TYR A 159 -1.88 8.50 6.48
CA TYR A 159 -0.46 8.73 6.20
C TYR A 159 0.07 9.96 6.97
N ILE A 160 -0.66 11.09 6.93
CA ILE A 160 -0.32 12.30 7.69
C ILE A 160 -0.30 12.00 9.19
N GLU A 161 -1.32 11.31 9.71
CA GLU A 161 -1.39 10.99 11.14
C GLU A 161 -0.21 10.11 11.58
N SER A 162 0.15 9.11 10.77
CA SER A 162 1.30 8.24 11.03
C SER A 162 2.62 9.02 11.01
N PHE A 163 2.78 9.96 10.07
CA PHE A 163 3.94 10.85 10.01
C PHE A 163 4.03 11.72 11.25
N GLU A 164 2.94 12.40 11.63
CA GLU A 164 2.96 13.28 12.79
C GLU A 164 3.24 12.51 14.09
N ALA A 165 2.67 11.31 14.24
CA ALA A 165 2.97 10.43 15.36
C ALA A 165 4.46 10.04 15.40
N TYR A 166 5.04 9.69 14.25
CA TYR A 166 6.46 9.38 14.14
C TYR A 166 7.35 10.57 14.53
N ILE A 167 7.05 11.78 14.05
CA ILE A 167 7.80 12.99 14.40
C ILE A 167 7.74 13.26 15.91
N ARG A 168 6.55 13.22 16.51
CA ARG A 168 6.37 13.46 17.94
C ARG A 168 7.11 12.44 18.80
N ALA A 169 7.12 11.16 18.39
CA ALA A 169 7.83 10.09 19.10
C ALA A 169 9.36 10.20 18.99
N ASN A 170 9.89 10.73 17.88
CA ASN A 170 11.32 10.72 17.58
C ASN A 170 12.00 12.10 17.66
N MET A 171 11.29 13.15 18.09
CA MET A 171 11.79 14.54 18.09
C MET A 171 13.14 14.71 18.79
N ASN A 172 13.41 13.94 19.85
CA ASN A 172 14.66 13.98 20.61
C ASN A 172 15.63 12.84 20.27
N ALA A 173 15.25 11.92 19.38
CA ALA A 173 16.04 10.74 19.02
C ALA A 173 16.94 10.99 17.81
N LEU A 174 16.50 11.81 16.85
CA LEU A 174 17.24 12.10 15.63
C LEU A 174 17.89 13.50 15.71
N PRO A 175 19.23 13.62 15.61
CA PRO A 175 19.92 14.92 15.61
C PRO A 175 19.36 15.89 14.57
N ALA A 176 19.01 15.39 13.39
CA ALA A 176 18.45 16.19 12.31
C ALA A 176 17.05 16.75 12.63
N LEU A 177 16.22 16.02 13.40
CA LEU A 177 14.94 16.53 13.91
C LEU A 177 15.14 17.62 14.96
N ILE A 178 16.12 17.45 15.85
CA ILE A 178 16.49 18.47 16.84
C ILE A 178 16.96 19.74 16.13
N ALA A 179 17.83 19.62 15.12
CA ALA A 179 18.31 20.74 14.33
C ALA A 179 17.15 21.49 13.63
N ALA A 180 16.26 20.75 12.96
CA ALA A 180 15.11 21.31 12.24
C ALA A 180 14.09 22.02 13.15
N THR A 181 13.91 21.53 14.38
CA THR A 181 12.86 22.03 15.29
C THR A 181 13.39 23.06 16.29
N GLN A 182 14.52 22.77 16.94
CA GLN A 182 15.02 23.51 18.10
C GLN A 182 16.23 24.41 17.78
N LYS A 183 17.01 24.08 16.76
CA LYS A 183 18.24 24.83 16.41
C LYS A 183 18.25 25.30 14.95
N PRO A 184 17.22 26.04 14.48
CA PRO A 184 17.15 26.49 13.09
C PRO A 184 18.34 27.38 12.71
N ARG A 185 18.94 28.10 13.68
CA ARG A 185 20.14 28.91 13.49
C ARG A 185 21.34 28.10 12.99
N ASP A 186 21.52 26.89 13.51
CA ASP A 186 22.68 26.04 13.24
C ASP A 186 22.38 24.93 12.21
N LEU A 187 21.21 24.99 11.57
CA LEU A 187 20.78 24.02 10.57
C LEU A 187 21.75 24.02 9.37
N THR A 188 22.20 22.83 8.97
CA THR A 188 23.10 22.63 7.82
C THR A 188 22.41 21.85 6.69
N ARG A 189 22.98 21.87 5.48
CA ARG A 189 22.51 21.01 4.39
C ARG A 189 22.63 19.53 4.73
N GLN A 190 23.67 19.16 5.49
CA GLN A 190 23.88 17.79 5.91
C GLN A 190 22.74 17.33 6.81
N ASP A 191 22.30 18.17 7.76
CA ASP A 191 21.15 17.87 8.61
C ASP A 191 19.87 17.65 7.78
N LEU A 192 19.66 18.45 6.72
CA LEU A 192 18.51 18.24 5.83
C LEU A 192 18.57 16.93 5.05
N LYS A 193 19.76 16.57 4.57
CA LYS A 193 19.96 15.32 3.84
C LYS A 193 19.75 14.12 4.76
N ASP A 194 20.28 14.20 5.98
CA ASP A 194 20.12 13.17 7.00
C ASP A 194 18.66 13.06 7.44
N LEU A 195 17.96 14.19 7.60
CA LEU A 195 16.53 14.23 7.88
C LEU A 195 15.72 13.57 6.77
N ALA A 196 15.97 13.95 5.51
CA ALA A 196 15.26 13.39 4.36
C ALA A 196 15.50 11.89 4.25
N THR A 197 16.74 11.43 4.46
CA THR A 197 17.10 10.01 4.43
C THR A 197 16.40 9.24 5.53
N ALA A 198 16.46 9.71 6.78
CA ALA A 198 15.82 9.07 7.91
C ALA A 198 14.29 9.01 7.77
N LEU A 199 13.67 10.04 7.18
CA LEU A 199 12.24 10.04 6.91
C LEU A 199 11.87 9.07 5.79
N ASP A 200 12.64 9.03 4.71
CA ASP A 200 12.41 8.13 3.57
C ASP A 200 12.55 6.64 3.97
N GLU A 201 13.52 6.31 4.83
CA GLU A 201 13.67 4.96 5.40
C GLU A 201 12.43 4.47 6.15
N HIS A 202 11.64 5.40 6.71
CA HIS A 202 10.37 5.13 7.38
C HIS A 202 9.14 5.34 6.48
N GLY A 203 9.34 5.57 5.18
CA GLY A 203 8.28 5.75 4.19
C GLY A 203 7.72 7.17 4.11
N PHE A 204 8.42 8.16 4.66
CA PHE A 204 8.03 9.58 4.72
C PHE A 204 8.81 10.46 3.73
N SER A 205 8.74 10.15 2.43
CA SER A 205 9.40 10.98 1.40
C SER A 205 8.74 12.37 1.29
N GLU A 206 9.51 13.41 0.94
CA GLU A 206 8.97 14.76 0.74
C GLU A 206 7.88 14.79 -0.34
N ALA A 207 8.06 14.05 -1.43
CA ALA A 207 7.08 13.97 -2.52
C ALA A 207 5.75 13.36 -2.03
N SER A 208 5.83 12.32 -1.22
CA SER A 208 4.65 11.69 -0.60
C SER A 208 3.96 12.62 0.37
N LEU A 209 4.72 13.33 1.22
CA LEU A 209 4.17 14.31 2.16
C LEU A 209 3.47 15.46 1.41
N ARG A 210 4.09 16.04 0.39
CA ARG A 210 3.48 17.10 -0.43
C ARG A 210 2.17 16.64 -1.06
N ARG A 211 2.14 15.42 -1.62
CA ARG A 211 0.92 14.86 -2.21
C ARG A 211 -0.16 14.59 -1.17
N ALA A 212 0.19 13.99 -0.04
CA ALA A 212 -0.76 13.64 1.01
C ALA A 212 -1.40 14.89 1.62
N TYR A 213 -0.58 15.86 2.06
CA TYR A 213 -1.08 17.12 2.60
C TYR A 213 -1.85 17.93 1.56
N GLY A 214 -1.38 17.96 0.30
CA GLY A 214 -2.06 18.70 -0.76
C GLY A 214 -3.44 18.14 -1.07
N THR A 215 -3.58 16.81 -1.09
CA THR A 215 -4.85 16.11 -1.24
C THR A 215 -5.76 16.33 -0.03
N ALA A 216 -5.24 16.15 1.19
CA ALA A 216 -6.03 16.27 2.41
C ALA A 216 -6.54 17.69 2.67
N ARG A 217 -5.79 18.72 2.26
CA ARG A 217 -6.13 20.12 2.51
C ARG A 217 -6.67 20.86 1.28
N ASN A 218 -6.81 20.19 0.13
CA ASN A 218 -7.20 20.78 -1.15
C ASN A 218 -6.38 22.05 -1.49
N ALA A 219 -5.07 22.00 -1.25
CA ALA A 219 -4.17 23.14 -1.43
C ALA A 219 -2.82 22.69 -2.02
N ASP A 220 -2.23 23.49 -2.90
CA ASP A 220 -0.86 23.24 -3.35
C ASP A 220 0.12 23.62 -2.24
N ILE A 221 0.67 22.61 -1.57
CA ILE A 221 1.61 22.80 -0.47
C ILE A 221 3.02 22.74 -1.05
N ALA A 222 3.49 23.92 -1.46
CA ALA A 222 4.91 24.19 -1.75
C ALA A 222 5.74 24.35 -0.46
N ALA A 223 5.47 23.52 0.55
CA ALA A 223 6.30 23.42 1.74
C ALA A 223 7.47 22.47 1.50
N HIS A 224 8.63 22.85 2.00
CA HIS A 224 9.81 21.98 2.07
C HIS A 224 9.65 20.95 3.21
N ILE A 225 10.42 19.86 3.22
CA ILE A 225 10.33 18.80 4.26
C ILE A 225 10.36 19.35 5.70
N LEU A 226 11.16 20.41 5.93
CA LEU A 226 11.20 21.15 7.20
C LEU A 226 9.85 21.69 7.65
N GLY A 227 9.03 22.19 6.71
CA GLY A 227 7.71 22.73 7.00
C GLY A 227 6.78 21.66 7.57
N PHE A 228 6.78 20.46 6.98
CA PHE A 228 6.00 19.33 7.49
C PHE A 228 6.48 18.88 8.87
N VAL A 229 7.80 18.74 9.05
CA VAL A 229 8.39 18.36 10.34
C VAL A 229 8.05 19.37 11.43
N ARG A 230 8.19 20.66 11.16
CA ARG A 230 7.89 21.71 12.14
C ARG A 230 6.40 21.86 12.40
N GLN A 231 5.54 21.64 11.42
CA GLN A 231 4.09 21.57 11.67
C GLN A 231 3.73 20.39 12.58
N ALA A 232 4.28 19.21 12.31
CA ALA A 232 4.04 18.01 13.11
C ALA A 232 4.59 18.12 14.55
N ALA A 233 5.75 18.76 14.72
CA ALA A 233 6.43 18.88 16.01
C ALA A 233 5.97 20.09 16.84
N LEU A 234 5.76 21.24 16.20
CA LEU A 234 5.56 22.54 16.86
C LEU A 234 4.23 23.21 16.53
N GLY A 235 3.46 22.67 15.57
CA GLY A 235 2.23 23.30 15.09
C GLY A 235 2.45 24.51 14.17
N ASP A 236 3.67 24.68 13.63
CA ASP A 236 3.95 25.75 12.69
C ASP A 236 2.99 25.70 11.48
N PRO A 237 2.51 26.86 10.99
CA PRO A 237 1.63 26.87 9.82
C PRO A 237 2.38 26.38 8.57
N LEU A 238 1.71 25.56 7.74
CA LEU A 238 2.23 25.14 6.44
C LEU A 238 2.13 26.29 5.43
N VAL A 239 3.15 27.14 5.44
CA VAL A 239 3.33 28.27 4.50
C VAL A 239 4.33 27.86 3.43
N PRO A 240 4.15 28.27 2.15
CA PRO A 240 5.14 28.05 1.10
C PRO A 240 6.53 28.51 1.52
N TYR A 241 7.53 27.68 1.23
CA TYR A 241 8.88 27.93 1.73
C TYR A 241 9.48 29.23 1.16
N ALA A 242 9.21 29.54 -0.10
CA ALA A 242 9.64 30.81 -0.72
C ALA A 242 9.14 32.05 0.04
N THR A 243 7.91 32.00 0.56
CA THR A 243 7.33 33.08 1.39
C THR A 243 8.07 33.22 2.71
N ARG A 244 8.43 32.10 3.35
CA ARG A 244 9.24 32.12 4.59
C ARG A 244 10.61 32.75 4.36
N VAL A 245 11.24 32.44 3.23
CA VAL A 245 12.51 33.04 2.81
C VAL A 245 12.37 34.54 2.60
N GLU A 246 11.33 34.99 1.90
CA GLU A 246 11.06 36.42 1.69
C GLU A 246 10.88 37.16 3.03
N ASN A 247 10.06 36.62 3.93
CA ASN A 247 9.87 37.18 5.27
C ASN A 247 11.18 37.24 6.06
N GLY A 248 11.97 36.15 6.04
CA GLY A 248 13.25 36.08 6.73
C GLY A 248 14.25 37.11 6.21
N VAL A 249 14.35 37.28 4.89
CA VAL A 249 15.21 38.29 4.26
C VAL A 249 14.77 39.70 4.66
N GLN A 250 13.47 39.99 4.63
CA GLN A 250 12.95 41.30 5.06
C GLN A 250 13.26 41.58 6.53
N LYS A 251 13.10 40.60 7.43
CA LYS A 251 13.48 40.74 8.84
C LYS A 251 14.96 41.04 9.01
N ILE A 252 15.84 40.35 8.28
CA ILE A 252 17.28 40.60 8.33
C ILE A 252 17.61 41.99 7.79
N LEU A 253 17.02 42.41 6.67
CA LEU A 253 17.19 43.75 6.13
C LEU A 253 16.74 44.85 7.09
N ALA A 254 15.69 44.61 7.89
CA ALA A 254 15.19 45.54 8.90
C ALA A 254 15.98 45.51 10.23
N SER A 255 16.78 44.47 10.48
CA SER A 255 17.44 44.25 11.78
C SER A 255 18.52 45.28 12.13
N ARG A 256 19.19 45.84 11.12
CA ARG A 256 20.27 46.82 11.26
C ARG A 256 20.51 47.58 9.96
N ASN A 257 21.32 48.62 10.03
CA ASN A 257 21.75 49.35 8.83
C ASN A 257 22.75 48.51 8.03
N TRP A 258 22.40 48.23 6.78
CA TRP A 258 23.24 47.52 5.82
C TRP A 258 23.78 48.48 4.77
N THR A 259 25.00 48.25 4.31
CA THR A 259 25.52 48.98 3.14
C THR A 259 24.75 48.57 1.87
N PRO A 260 24.79 49.38 0.80
CA PRO A 260 24.16 49.02 -0.47
C PRO A 260 24.64 47.67 -1.03
N LYS A 261 25.95 47.37 -0.88
CA LYS A 261 26.53 46.09 -1.29
C LYS A 261 26.03 44.92 -0.45
N GLN A 262 25.97 45.07 0.87
CA GLN A 262 25.44 44.03 1.77
C GLN A 262 23.95 43.75 1.47
N THR A 263 23.16 44.80 1.25
CA THR A 263 21.74 44.69 0.86
C THR A 263 21.58 43.91 -0.45
N GLN A 264 22.41 44.19 -1.45
CA GLN A 264 22.38 43.45 -2.71
C GLN A 264 22.73 41.97 -2.51
N TRP A 265 23.70 41.68 -1.64
CA TRP A 265 24.08 40.31 -1.31
C TRP A 265 22.98 39.55 -0.57
N LEU A 266 22.36 40.16 0.45
CA LEU A 266 21.24 39.57 1.19
C LEU A 266 20.08 39.19 0.27
N ASN A 267 19.74 40.05 -0.69
CA ASN A 267 18.70 39.75 -1.67
C ASN A 267 19.08 38.58 -2.61
N ARG A 268 20.36 38.47 -3.00
CA ARG A 268 20.83 37.35 -3.83
C ARG A 268 20.85 36.04 -3.06
N ILE A 269 21.32 36.06 -1.81
CA ILE A 269 21.28 34.91 -0.89
C ILE A 269 19.83 34.48 -0.69
N GLY A 270 18.92 35.42 -0.46
CA GLY A 270 17.49 35.15 -0.37
C GLY A 270 16.91 34.46 -1.60
N ARG A 271 17.32 34.84 -2.81
CA ARG A 271 16.89 34.13 -4.03
C ARG A 271 17.42 32.71 -4.09
N ALA A 272 18.70 32.51 -3.82
CA ALA A 272 19.31 31.17 -3.79
C ALA A 272 18.67 30.27 -2.73
N LEU A 273 18.29 30.85 -1.59
CA LEU A 273 17.65 30.14 -0.49
C LEU A 273 16.27 29.59 -0.83
N LYS A 274 15.57 30.12 -1.84
CA LYS A 274 14.27 29.57 -2.26
C LYS A 274 14.41 28.17 -2.85
N ASP A 275 15.52 27.92 -3.53
CA ASP A 275 15.82 26.62 -4.16
C ASP A 275 16.70 25.75 -3.26
N GLN A 276 17.53 26.36 -2.40
CA GLN A 276 18.45 25.67 -1.48
C GLN A 276 18.15 26.07 -0.03
N PRO A 277 17.39 25.27 0.74
CA PRO A 277 16.71 25.71 1.95
C PRO A 277 17.57 25.94 3.20
N VAL A 278 18.89 26.05 3.06
CA VAL A 278 19.82 26.32 4.16
C VAL A 278 20.90 27.31 3.74
N GLY A 279 21.03 28.37 4.54
CA GLY A 279 22.11 29.34 4.46
C GLY A 279 23.31 28.82 5.23
N ASP A 280 24.18 28.08 4.57
CA ASP A 280 25.49 27.67 5.08
C ASP A 280 26.60 28.14 4.13
N PRO A 281 27.89 28.06 4.52
CA PRO A 281 28.98 28.47 3.63
C PRO A 281 28.99 27.73 2.28
N ALA A 282 28.49 26.50 2.23
CA ALA A 282 28.38 25.71 1.01
C ALA A 282 27.36 26.28 0.00
N LEU A 283 26.41 27.12 0.45
CA LEU A 283 25.53 27.90 -0.45
C LEU A 283 26.32 28.78 -1.40
N LEU A 284 27.44 29.31 -0.93
CA LEU A 284 28.27 30.25 -1.68
C LEU A 284 29.27 29.53 -2.61
N SER A 285 29.18 28.19 -2.68
CA SER A 285 29.82 27.39 -3.74
C SER A 285 28.97 27.31 -5.02
N ASP A 286 27.73 27.80 -5.01
CA ASP A 286 26.92 27.90 -6.23
C ASP A 286 27.61 28.78 -7.29
N PRO A 287 27.58 28.40 -8.59
CA PRO A 287 28.21 29.15 -9.67
C PRO A 287 27.91 30.66 -9.65
N LEU A 288 26.72 31.07 -9.22
CA LEU A 288 26.31 32.47 -9.13
C LEU A 288 27.16 33.29 -8.14
N PHE A 289 27.64 32.65 -7.07
CA PHE A 289 28.52 33.28 -6.08
C PHE A 289 29.99 33.07 -6.44
N ALA A 290 30.34 31.92 -7.02
CA ALA A 290 31.71 31.61 -7.46
C ALA A 290 32.23 32.63 -8.49
N GLN A 291 31.38 33.06 -9.44
CA GLN A 291 31.71 34.10 -10.43
C GLN A 291 32.04 35.48 -9.80
N GLN A 292 31.68 35.69 -8.54
CA GLN A 292 31.92 36.93 -7.81
C GLN A 292 32.93 36.74 -6.66
N GLY A 293 33.73 35.68 -6.73
CA GLY A 293 34.81 35.40 -5.78
C GLY A 293 34.43 34.47 -4.62
N GLY A 294 33.21 33.91 -4.62
CA GLY A 294 32.78 32.90 -3.65
C GLY A 294 32.67 33.42 -2.21
N PHE A 295 32.71 32.50 -1.24
CA PHE A 295 32.53 32.81 0.17
C PHE A 295 33.49 33.88 0.68
N ASP A 296 34.79 33.75 0.42
CA ASP A 296 35.81 34.60 1.03
C ASP A 296 35.66 36.08 0.64
N VAL A 297 35.41 36.35 -0.64
CA VAL A 297 35.24 37.72 -1.16
C VAL A 297 33.93 38.33 -0.66
N ILE A 298 32.86 37.55 -0.62
CA ILE A 298 31.57 38.02 -0.11
C ILE A 298 31.70 38.27 1.40
N ASN A 299 32.37 37.38 2.14
CA ASN A 299 32.55 37.50 3.57
C ASN A 299 33.32 38.78 3.97
N GLN A 300 34.29 39.22 3.17
CA GLN A 300 34.96 40.51 3.35
C GLN A 300 34.00 41.71 3.26
N THR A 301 32.93 41.61 2.45
CA THR A 301 31.90 42.65 2.35
C THR A 301 31.04 42.75 3.64
N PHE A 302 31.08 41.69 4.46
CA PHE A 302 30.39 41.60 5.75
C PHE A 302 31.35 41.69 6.93
N ASP A 303 32.54 42.29 6.75
CA ASP A 303 33.56 42.42 7.80
C ASP A 303 33.92 41.07 8.43
N SER A 304 33.97 40.02 7.61
CA SER A 304 34.17 38.62 8.01
C SER A 304 33.05 37.99 8.86
N GLY A 305 31.89 38.65 8.96
CA GLY A 305 30.71 38.20 9.72
C GLY A 305 29.62 37.51 8.91
N LEU A 306 29.85 37.13 7.65
CA LEU A 306 28.81 36.53 6.79
C LEU A 306 28.27 35.21 7.36
N GLY A 307 29.12 34.41 8.01
CA GLY A 307 28.69 33.15 8.64
C GLY A 307 27.59 33.37 9.68
N ASP A 308 27.71 34.39 10.53
CA ASP A 308 26.69 34.71 11.51
C ASP A 308 25.43 35.28 10.87
N VAL A 309 25.57 36.04 9.79
CA VAL A 309 24.41 36.56 9.03
C VAL A 309 23.60 35.42 8.39
N LEU A 310 24.27 34.40 7.85
CA LEU A 310 23.59 33.22 7.30
C LEU A 310 22.83 32.45 8.39
N LYS A 311 23.43 32.31 9.58
CA LYS A 311 22.80 31.72 10.75
C LYS A 311 21.60 32.53 11.25
N ASP A 312 21.72 33.85 11.32
CA ASP A 312 20.62 34.76 11.66
C ASP A 312 19.47 34.61 10.67
N LEU A 313 19.80 34.51 9.37
CA LEU A 313 18.81 34.34 8.32
C LEU A 313 18.08 32.99 8.43
N ASN A 314 18.78 31.88 8.72
CA ASN A 314 18.15 30.60 8.96
C ASN A 314 17.15 30.68 10.13
N ALA A 315 17.50 31.37 11.22
CA ALA A 315 16.57 31.60 12.33
C ALA A 315 15.38 32.48 11.91
N ALA A 316 15.62 33.54 11.15
CA ALA A 316 14.59 34.48 10.71
C ALA A 316 13.51 33.80 9.84
N ILE A 317 13.90 32.87 8.95
CA ILE A 317 12.99 32.10 8.07
C ILE A 317 11.93 31.31 8.88
N TRP A 318 12.28 30.88 10.09
CA TRP A 318 11.42 30.04 10.93
C TRP A 318 10.79 30.78 12.13
N SER A 319 11.13 32.06 12.32
CA SER A 319 10.71 32.85 13.49
C SER A 319 9.22 33.21 13.56
N ASP A 320 8.47 33.14 12.45
CA ASP A 320 7.04 33.52 12.40
C ASP A 320 6.10 32.54 13.15
N GLY A 321 6.58 31.35 13.55
CA GLY A 321 5.76 30.34 14.23
C GLY A 321 5.73 30.41 15.76
N SER A 322 6.75 30.99 16.40
CA SER A 322 6.96 30.85 17.85
C SER A 322 6.27 31.89 18.73
N GLU A 323 5.79 33.00 18.18
CA GLU A 323 5.15 34.07 18.97
C GLU A 323 3.63 33.90 19.10
N GLY A 324 2.99 33.11 18.25
CA GLY A 324 1.52 32.90 18.27
C GLY A 324 1.03 31.76 19.18
N GLY A 325 1.90 30.85 19.63
CA GLY A 325 1.50 29.63 20.35
C GLY A 325 1.56 29.72 21.89
N ARG A 326 1.93 30.87 22.46
CA ARG A 326 2.03 31.07 23.93
C ARG A 326 0.84 31.81 24.56
N ALA A 327 -0.22 32.02 23.80
CA ALA A 327 -1.45 32.66 24.27
C ALA A 327 -2.68 31.83 23.88
N ALA A 328 -2.90 30.71 24.57
CA ALA A 328 -4.21 30.11 24.86
C ALA A 328 -4.04 29.00 25.91
#